data_AF-A0A920R3V1-F1
#
_entry.id   AF-A0A920R3V1-F1
#
_cell.length_a   1.000
_cell.length_b   1.000
_cell.length_c   1.000
_cell.angle_alpha   90.00
_cell.angle_beta   90.00
_cell.angle_gamma   90.00
#
_symmetry.space_group_name_H-M   'P 1'
#
loop_
_entity.id
_entity.type
_entity.pdbx_description
1 polymer ?
#
loop_
_entity_poly.entity_id
_entity_poly.type
_entity_poly.pdbx_seq_one_letter_code
_entity_poly.pdbx_strand_id
1 'polypeptide(L)'
;MILPDASLGLDYMLSLMTGIIGDMVVYPDRMMQNLELTRGLVFSPRVMLLLIEEGLDRTDAYDAVQRNSMKSWEAQLGFSRVD
;
A
#
# COMPACT_ATOMS: atom_id res chain seq x y z
N MET A 1 8.07 -28.10 -32.04
CA MET A 1 7.91 -28.84 -30.77
C MET A 1 7.93 -27.82 -29.64
N ILE A 2 6.79 -27.13 -29.42
CA ILE A 2 6.68 -26.01 -28.46
C ILE A 2 5.43 -26.21 -27.61
N LEU A 3 4.31 -26.60 -28.25
CA LEU A 3 3.04 -26.85 -27.58
C LEU A 3 3.12 -27.89 -26.44
N PRO A 4 3.65 -29.11 -26.64
CA PRO A 4 3.64 -30.11 -25.55
C PRO A 4 4.51 -29.67 -24.36
N ASP A 5 5.69 -29.11 -24.63
CA ASP A 5 6.63 -28.68 -23.59
C ASP A 5 6.09 -27.47 -22.81
N ALA A 6 5.47 -26.50 -23.51
CA ALA A 6 4.84 -25.34 -22.87
C ALA A 6 3.62 -25.73 -22.03
N SER A 7 2.78 -26.65 -22.52
CA SER A 7 1.62 -27.16 -21.76
C SER A 7 2.04 -27.92 -20.51
N LEU A 8 3.06 -28.77 -20.59
CA LEU A 8 3.58 -29.49 -19.44
C LEU A 8 4.24 -28.55 -18.42
N GLY A 9 5.00 -27.56 -18.89
CA GLY A 9 5.61 -26.54 -18.04
C GLY A 9 4.56 -25.73 -17.28
N LEU A 10 3.48 -25.32 -17.95
CA LEU A 10 2.39 -24.58 -17.32
C LEU A 10 1.66 -25.42 -16.27
N ASP A 11 1.33 -26.68 -16.58
CA ASP A 11 0.66 -27.59 -15.64
C ASP A 11 1.48 -27.78 -14.36
N TYR A 12 2.79 -27.96 -14.50
CA TYR A 12 3.70 -28.06 -13.37
C TYR A 12 3.76 -26.76 -12.55
N MET A 13 3.89 -25.61 -13.20
CA MET A 13 3.94 -24.31 -12.52
C MET A 13 2.65 -24.04 -11.73
N LEU A 14 1.49 -24.38 -12.29
CA LEU A 14 0.19 -24.21 -11.62
C LEU A 14 0.07 -25.14 -10.41
N SER A 15 0.48 -26.40 -10.56
CA SER A 15 0.48 -27.37 -9.46
C SER A 15 1.38 -26.93 -8.31
N LEU A 16 2.60 -26.47 -8.63
CA LEU A 16 3.55 -25.97 -7.65
C LEU A 16 3.06 -24.69 -6.96
N MET A 17 2.50 -23.73 -7.71
CA MET A 17 1.99 -22.49 -7.15
C MET A 17 0.78 -22.73 -6.24
N THR A 18 -0.07 -23.70 -6.57
CA THR A 18 -1.21 -24.10 -5.74
C THR A 18 -0.74 -24.60 -4.38
N GLY A 19 0.29 -25.45 -4.34
CA GLY A 19 0.88 -25.90 -3.07
C GLY A 19 1.50 -24.76 -2.28
N ILE A 20 2.29 -23.89 -2.93
CA ILE A 20 2.93 -22.74 -2.27
C ILE A 20 1.89 -21.81 -1.64
N ILE A 21 0.82 -21.47 -2.37
CA ILE A 21 -0.23 -20.60 -1.85
C ILE A 21 -1.04 -21.31 -0.76
N GLY A 22 -1.34 -22.60 -0.93
CA GLY A 22 -2.08 -23.40 0.05
C GLY A 22 -1.38 -23.49 1.41
N ASP A 23 -0.06 -23.62 1.41
CA ASP A 23 0.76 -23.75 2.62
C ASP A 23 1.42 -22.42 3.05
N MET A 24 1.05 -21.30 2.42
CA MET A 24 1.68 -20.01 2.68
C MET A 24 1.38 -19.52 4.10
N VAL A 25 2.42 -19.41 4.92
CA VAL A 25 2.31 -18.82 6.26
C VAL A 25 2.28 -17.29 6.15
N VAL A 26 1.13 -16.71 6.48
CA VAL A 26 0.93 -15.26 6.54
C VAL A 26 1.13 -14.76 7.97
N TYR A 27 1.80 -13.61 8.12
CA TYR A 27 2.04 -12.97 9.42
C TYR A 27 1.30 -11.61 9.50
N PRO A 28 0.01 -11.60 9.89
CA PRO A 28 -0.81 -10.38 9.91
C PRO A 28 -0.21 -9.25 10.75
N ASP A 29 0.39 -9.59 11.91
CA ASP A 29 0.97 -8.58 12.81
C ASP A 29 2.15 -7.86 12.14
N ARG A 30 3.00 -8.60 11.40
CA ARG A 30 4.09 -7.99 10.63
C ARG A 30 3.56 -7.15 9.47
N MET A 31 2.47 -7.58 8.83
CA MET A 31 1.81 -6.79 7.78
C MET A 31 1.30 -5.46 8.36
N MET A 32 0.66 -5.49 9.53
CA MET A 32 0.18 -4.29 10.21
C MET A 32 1.34 -3.38 10.60
N GLN A 33 2.38 -3.92 11.23
CA GLN A 33 3.59 -3.17 11.57
C GLN A 33 4.19 -2.47 10.34
N ASN A 34 4.27 -3.16 9.19
CA ASN A 34 4.77 -2.57 7.95
C ASN A 34 3.90 -1.43 7.43
N LEU A 35 2.57 -1.51 7.56
CA LEU A 35 1.67 -0.42 7.22
C LEU A 35 1.88 0.79 8.15
N GLU A 36 2.06 0.52 9.44
CA GLU A 36 2.32 1.52 10.49
C GLU A 36 3.72 2.15 10.40
N LEU A 37 4.69 1.54 9.71
CA LEU A 37 6.01 2.14 9.47
C LEU A 37 5.92 3.51 8.81
N THR A 38 4.93 3.68 7.92
CA THR A 38 4.66 4.95 7.25
C THR A 38 3.87 5.92 8.12
N ARG A 39 3.51 5.53 9.35
CA ARG A 39 2.80 6.34 10.35
C ARG A 39 1.51 6.97 9.83
N GLY A 40 0.81 6.29 8.92
CA GLY A 40 -0.45 6.76 8.33
C GLY A 40 -0.30 7.60 7.06
N LEU A 41 0.92 7.79 6.55
CA LEU A 41 1.16 8.49 5.28
C LEU A 41 0.52 7.78 4.07
N VAL A 42 0.28 6.47 4.15
CA VAL A 42 -0.48 5.71 3.14
C VAL A 42 -1.89 6.29 2.90
N PHE A 43 -2.45 7.00 3.88
CA PHE A 43 -3.77 7.62 3.77
C PHE A 43 -3.75 9.05 3.20
N SER A 44 -2.58 9.64 2.97
CA SER A 44 -2.45 11.03 2.51
C SER A 44 -3.19 11.33 1.21
N PRO A 45 -3.23 10.44 0.19
CA PRO A 45 -3.99 10.73 -1.04
C PRO A 45 -5.50 10.76 -0.80
N ARG A 46 -6.00 9.95 0.14
CA ARG A 46 -7.42 9.93 0.48
C ARG A 46 -7.84 11.19 1.24
N VAL A 47 -6.97 11.71 2.09
CA VAL A 47 -7.17 13.01 2.75
C VAL A 47 -7.18 14.14 1.74
N MET A 48 -6.29 14.13 0.74
CA MET A 48 -6.30 15.12 -0.34
C MET A 48 -7.62 15.11 -1.12
N LEU A 49 -8.12 13.92 -1.48
CA LEU A 49 -9.40 13.81 -2.20
C LEU A 49 -10.57 14.34 -1.37
N LEU A 50 -10.63 14.01 -0.08
CA LEU A 50 -11.67 14.53 0.83
C LEU A 50 -11.62 16.06 0.92
N LEU A 51 -10.44 16.68 0.98
CA LEU A 51 -10.32 18.14 0.99
C LEU A 51 -10.85 18.78 -0.30
N ILE A 52 -10.60 18.15 -1.45
CA ILE A 52 -11.13 18.60 -2.74
C ILE A 52 -12.64 18.44 -2.79
N GLU A 53 -13.18 17.32 -2.28
CA GLU A 53 -14.62 17.07 -2.20
C GLU A 53 -15.34 18.10 -1.29
N GLU A 54 -14.70 18.53 -0.21
CA GLU A 54 -15.20 19.58 0.69
C GLU A 54 -14.99 21.01 0.14
N GLY A 55 -14.40 21.15 -1.05
CA GLY A 55 -14.36 22.41 -1.80
C GLY A 55 -13.02 23.16 -1.77
N LEU A 56 -11.92 22.56 -1.30
CA LEU A 56 -10.59 23.15 -1.50
C LEU A 56 -10.16 23.02 -2.97
N ASP A 57 -9.43 24.03 -3.46
CA ASP A 57 -8.71 23.88 -4.72
C ASP A 57 -7.70 22.74 -4.62
N ARG A 58 -7.48 22.04 -5.74
CA ARG A 58 -6.55 20.92 -5.80
C ARG A 58 -5.13 21.30 -5.38
N THR A 59 -4.70 22.51 -5.71
CA THR A 59 -3.36 23.01 -5.37
C THR A 59 -3.23 23.20 -3.86
N ASP A 60 -4.25 23.83 -3.24
CA ASP A 60 -4.28 24.07 -1.80
C ASP A 60 -4.38 22.77 -1.00
N ALA A 61 -5.19 21.81 -1.47
CA ALA A 61 -5.30 20.48 -0.87
C ALA A 61 -3.98 19.71 -0.95
N TYR A 62 -3.28 19.81 -2.08
CA TYR A 62 -1.98 19.19 -2.27
C TYR A 62 -0.93 19.80 -1.32
N ASP A 63 -0.84 21.12 -1.24
CA ASP A 63 0.11 21.82 -0.38
C ASP A 63 -0.13 21.53 1.11
N ALA A 64 -1.39 21.47 1.53
CA ALA A 64 -1.76 21.14 2.91
C ALA A 64 -1.35 19.70 3.28
N VAL A 65 -1.69 18.73 2.43
CA VAL A 65 -1.39 17.31 2.67
C VAL A 65 0.10 17.05 2.61
N GLN A 66 0.82 17.66 1.66
CA GLN A 66 2.26 17.47 1.53
C GLN A 66 3.01 18.04 2.73
N ARG A 67 2.63 19.24 3.19
CA ARG A 67 3.22 19.85 4.39
C ARG A 67 3.03 18.97 5.64
N ASN A 68 1.82 18.48 5.87
CA ASN A 68 1.53 17.63 7.02
C ASN A 68 2.17 16.24 6.91
N SER A 69 2.31 15.72 5.69
CA SER A 69 3.03 14.47 5.42
C SER A 69 4.53 14.59 5.76
N MET A 70 5.16 15.69 5.33
CA MET A 70 6.57 15.96 5.63
C MET A 70 6.82 16.16 7.13
N LYS A 71 5.95 16.92 7.81
CA LYS A 71 5.99 17.08 9.28
C LYS A 71 5.85 15.74 10.02
N SER A 72 4.90 14.89 9.62
CA SER A 72 4.70 13.55 10.20
C SER A 72 5.97 12.69 10.08
N TRP A 73 6.61 12.75 8.91
CA TRP A 73 7.84 12.03 8.62
C TRP A 73 9.00 12.50 9.50
N GLU A 74 9.25 13.81 9.57
CA GLU A 74 10.35 14.40 10.32
C GLU A 74 10.16 14.27 11.84
N ALA A 75 8.95 14.56 12.34
CA ALA A 75 8.63 14.54 13.76
C ALA A 75 8.39 13.13 14.32
N GLN A 76 8.39 12.12 13.45
CA GLN A 76 8.06 10.75 13.81
C GLN A 76 6.67 10.56 14.45
N LEU A 77 5.75 11.46 14.11
CA LEU A 77 4.38 11.48 14.62
C LEU A 77 3.44 10.78 13.61
N GLY A 78 2.31 10.27 14.12
CA GLY A 78 1.24 9.79 13.25
C GLY A 78 0.68 10.91 12.38
N PHE A 79 0.43 10.65 11.09
CA PHE A 79 -0.13 11.61 10.13
C PHE A 79 -1.47 12.20 10.61
N SER A 80 -2.26 11.44 11.37
CA SER A 80 -3.50 11.91 12.01
C SER A 80 -3.32 12.81 13.23
N ARG A 81 -2.08 13.01 13.70
CA ARG A 81 -1.74 13.82 14.88
C ARG A 81 -0.88 15.04 14.52
N VAL A 82 -0.76 15.37 13.25
CA VAL A 82 -0.04 16.56 12.80
C VAL A 82 -1.02 17.72 12.69
N ASP A 83 -0.82 18.72 13.53
CA ASP A 83 -1.56 19.99 13.53
C ASP A 83 -1.21 20.88 12.32
#